data_AF-A0AA40E0T8-F1
#
_entry.id   AF-A0AA40E0T8-F1
#
_cell.length_a   1.000
_cell.length_b   1.000
_cell.length_c   1.000
_cell.angle_alpha   90.00
_cell.angle_beta   90.00
_cell.angle_gamma   90.00
#
_symmetry.space_group_name_H-M   'P 1'
#
loop_
_entity.id
_entity.type
_entity.pdbx_description
1 polymer ?
#
loop_
_entity_poly.entity_id
_entity_poly.type
_entity_poly.pdbx_seq_one_letter_code
_entity_poly.pdbx_strand_id
1 'polypeptide(L)'
;MATFRVSVFLAVLAAVFVQATVLEANSPSLAALIHRQAPGTPQYACHENCGNALAAGRAEGHCENSTWIGYYEACLDCALDFDIWKHYEKGVTAAASTCGLTPTPSPSGPASASPSVTGGVPSTTASPSTAAPSPTTPPVTSPSATGSATGVTSVRVTV
;
A
#
# COMPACT_ATOMS: atom_id res chain seq x y z
N MET A 1 44.86 22.05 -38.69
CA MET A 1 43.50 22.34 -39.18
C MET A 1 42.53 21.26 -38.71
N ALA A 2 42.21 21.23 -37.41
CA ALA A 2 41.26 20.25 -36.84
C ALA A 2 40.41 20.81 -35.69
N THR A 3 40.49 22.12 -35.43
CA THR A 3 39.78 22.78 -34.33
C THR A 3 38.58 23.61 -34.79
N PHE A 4 38.41 23.79 -36.10
CA PHE A 4 37.35 24.67 -36.64
C PHE A 4 36.04 23.96 -37.02
N ARG A 5 35.98 22.62 -36.93
CA ARG A 5 34.77 21.84 -37.26
C ARG A 5 33.88 21.53 -36.05
N VAL A 6 34.33 21.83 -34.84
CA VAL A 6 33.55 21.57 -33.62
C VAL A 6 32.58 22.73 -33.31
N SER A 7 32.85 23.92 -33.84
CA SER A 7 32.13 25.15 -33.43
C SER A 7 30.76 25.37 -34.09
N VAL A 8 30.36 24.62 -35.12
CA VAL A 8 29.10 24.89 -35.85
C VAL A 8 27.92 24.03 -35.36
N PHE A 9 28.16 22.92 -34.66
CA PHE A 9 27.07 22.07 -34.15
C PHE A 9 26.55 22.47 -32.76
N LEU A 10 27.21 23.39 -32.06
CA LEU A 10 26.87 23.76 -30.67
C LEU A 10 25.84 24.88 -30.51
N ALA A 11 25.27 25.41 -31.60
CA ALA A 11 24.43 26.63 -31.55
C ALA A 11 22.92 26.43 -31.82
N VAL A 12 22.38 25.20 -31.85
CA VAL A 12 20.96 24.94 -32.20
C VAL A 12 20.20 24.13 -31.14
N LEU A 13 20.56 24.24 -29.86
CA LEU A 13 19.84 23.60 -28.74
C LEU A 13 19.35 24.62 -27.70
N ALA A 14 19.02 25.83 -28.13
CA ALA A 14 18.40 26.83 -27.28
C ALA A 14 16.86 26.78 -27.39
N ALA A 15 16.22 26.58 -26.23
CA ALA A 15 14.81 26.81 -25.92
C ALA A 15 13.79 25.73 -26.36
N VAL A 16 13.84 24.55 -25.72
CA VAL A 16 12.61 23.80 -25.44
C VAL A 16 12.09 24.29 -24.09
N PHE A 17 11.11 25.20 -24.11
CA PHE A 17 10.42 25.62 -22.89
C PHE A 17 9.66 24.42 -22.31
N VAL A 18 10.08 23.94 -21.15
CA VAL A 18 9.28 23.03 -20.32
C VAL A 18 8.11 23.84 -19.80
N GLN A 19 6.95 23.74 -20.46
CA GLN A 19 5.69 24.21 -19.91
C GLN A 19 5.38 23.31 -18.71
N ALA A 20 5.74 23.75 -17.50
CA ALA A 20 5.22 23.17 -16.27
C ALA A 20 3.74 23.53 -16.22
N THR A 21 2.88 22.64 -16.72
CA THR A 21 1.43 22.76 -16.53
C THR A 21 1.18 22.70 -15.03
N VAL A 22 0.83 23.84 -14.44
CA VAL A 22 0.26 23.90 -13.09
C VAL A 22 -1.02 23.09 -13.17
N LEU A 23 -0.98 21.88 -12.63
CA LEU A 23 -2.17 21.05 -12.52
C LEU A 23 -3.04 21.71 -11.45
N GLU A 24 -3.96 22.57 -11.90
CA GLU A 24 -4.89 23.27 -11.02
C GLU A 24 -5.62 22.20 -10.18
N ALA A 25 -5.39 22.22 -8.87
CA ALA A 25 -5.91 21.25 -7.91
C ALA A 25 -7.45 21.10 -7.98
N ASN A 26 -8.13 22.08 -8.60
CA ASN A 26 -9.57 22.18 -8.74
C ASN A 26 -10.07 21.95 -10.18
N SER A 27 -9.23 21.46 -11.10
CA SER A 27 -9.72 21.07 -12.42
C SER A 27 -10.64 19.85 -12.31
N PRO A 28 -11.81 19.84 -12.97
CA PRO A 28 -12.76 18.72 -12.90
C PRO A 28 -12.15 17.42 -13.42
N SER A 29 -11.17 17.50 -14.32
CA SER A 29 -10.38 16.36 -14.78
C SER A 29 -9.48 15.80 -13.66
N LEU A 30 -8.75 16.65 -12.93
CA LEU A 30 -7.95 16.19 -11.80
C LEU A 30 -8.82 15.63 -10.67
N ALA A 31 -9.91 16.32 -10.32
CA ALA A 31 -10.84 15.82 -9.30
C ALA A 31 -11.42 14.46 -9.69
N ALA A 32 -11.80 14.27 -10.96
CA ALA A 32 -12.23 12.97 -11.47
C ALA A 32 -11.12 11.91 -11.44
N LEU A 33 -9.87 12.29 -11.73
CA LEU A 33 -8.71 11.39 -11.66
C LEU A 33 -8.38 10.98 -10.22
N ILE A 34 -8.37 11.93 -9.28
CA ILE A 34 -8.18 11.67 -7.86
C ILE A 34 -9.33 10.82 -7.34
N HIS A 35 -10.57 11.09 -7.74
CA HIS A 35 -11.72 10.30 -7.30
C HIS A 35 -11.68 8.87 -7.84
N ARG A 36 -11.15 8.65 -9.05
CA ARG A 36 -10.90 7.31 -9.62
C ARG A 36 -9.79 6.55 -8.92
N GLN A 37 -8.79 7.26 -8.39
CA GLN A 37 -7.75 6.67 -7.56
C GLN A 37 -8.27 6.44 -6.12
N ALA A 38 -9.15 7.30 -5.64
CA ALA A 38 -9.63 7.37 -4.26
C ALA A 38 -8.53 7.09 -3.19
N PRO A 39 -7.39 7.84 -3.22
CA PRO A 39 -6.31 7.62 -2.27
C PRO A 39 -6.79 7.72 -0.82
N GLY A 40 -6.27 6.86 0.05
CA GLY A 40 -6.67 6.79 1.46
C GLY A 40 -7.93 5.96 1.73
N THR A 41 -8.58 5.40 0.70
CA THR A 41 -9.62 4.38 0.90
C THR A 41 -9.02 2.99 1.15
N PRO A 42 -9.71 2.10 1.88
CA PRO A 42 -9.29 0.70 2.03
C PRO A 42 -9.14 -0.02 0.69
N GLN A 43 -10.02 0.27 -0.29
CA GLN A 43 -9.93 -0.30 -1.63
C GLN A 43 -8.66 0.15 -2.35
N TYR A 44 -8.30 1.43 -2.28
CA TYR A 44 -7.06 1.92 -2.86
C TYR A 44 -5.84 1.27 -2.22
N ALA A 45 -5.80 1.18 -0.89
CA ALA A 45 -4.71 0.52 -0.18
C ALA A 45 -4.58 -0.95 -0.60
N CYS A 46 -5.69 -1.67 -0.76
CA CYS A 46 -5.69 -3.04 -1.24
C CYS A 46 -5.13 -3.16 -2.66
N HIS A 47 -5.60 -2.31 -3.57
CA HIS A 47 -5.13 -2.25 -4.96
C HIS A 47 -3.64 -1.88 -5.05
N GLU A 48 -3.17 -0.97 -4.21
CA GLU A 48 -1.77 -0.58 -4.15
C GLU A 48 -0.89 -1.73 -3.65
N ASN A 49 -1.28 -2.42 -2.57
CA ASN A 49 -0.54 -3.58 -2.07
C ASN A 49 -0.45 -4.70 -3.12
N CYS A 50 -1.55 -5.03 -3.80
CA CYS A 50 -1.52 -6.02 -4.88
C CYS A 50 -0.66 -5.57 -6.08
N GLY A 51 -0.70 -4.29 -6.42
CA GLY A 51 0.18 -3.70 -7.44
C GLY A 51 1.66 -3.78 -7.05
N ASN A 52 1.98 -3.46 -5.81
CA ASN A 52 3.34 -3.47 -5.28
C ASN A 52 3.86 -4.91 -5.12
N ALA A 53 3.03 -5.86 -4.70
CA ALA A 53 3.39 -7.29 -4.65
C ALA A 53 3.77 -7.81 -6.03
N LEU A 54 3.00 -7.44 -7.06
CA LEU A 54 3.32 -7.78 -8.44
C LEU A 54 4.58 -7.06 -8.95
N ALA A 55 4.73 -5.76 -8.64
CA ALA A 55 5.89 -4.97 -9.06
C ALA A 55 7.20 -5.49 -8.43
N ALA A 56 7.23 -5.59 -7.10
CA ALA A 56 8.39 -6.05 -6.35
C ALA A 56 8.68 -7.55 -6.58
N GLY A 57 7.67 -8.36 -6.90
CA GLY A 57 7.84 -9.77 -7.25
C GLY A 57 8.59 -10.02 -8.57
N ARG A 58 8.90 -8.96 -9.33
CA ARG A 58 9.77 -9.04 -10.52
C ARG A 58 11.25 -8.92 -10.18
N ALA A 59 11.61 -8.50 -8.97
CA ALA A 59 13.00 -8.39 -8.55
C ALA A 59 13.58 -9.77 -8.23
N GLU A 60 14.88 -9.95 -8.47
CA GLU A 60 15.60 -11.13 -8.00
C GLU A 60 15.63 -11.15 -6.47
N GLY A 61 15.56 -12.35 -5.88
CA GLY A 61 15.60 -12.52 -4.42
C GLY A 61 14.38 -11.99 -3.66
N HIS A 62 13.27 -11.67 -4.33
CA HIS A 62 12.07 -11.14 -3.68
C HIS A 62 11.47 -12.07 -2.63
N CYS A 63 11.70 -13.39 -2.72
CA CYS A 63 11.21 -14.37 -1.76
C CYS A 63 11.70 -14.14 -0.32
N GLU A 64 12.90 -13.55 -0.15
CA GLU A 64 13.47 -13.19 1.17
C GLU A 64 13.33 -11.69 1.48
N ASN A 65 12.68 -10.93 0.58
CA ASN A 65 12.52 -9.50 0.72
C ASN A 65 11.28 -9.19 1.56
N SER A 66 11.49 -8.73 2.80
CA SER A 66 10.41 -8.41 3.75
C SER A 66 9.41 -7.39 3.20
N THR A 67 9.83 -6.46 2.33
CA THR A 67 8.94 -5.49 1.71
C THR A 67 8.00 -6.16 0.70
N TRP A 68 8.51 -7.07 -0.13
CA TRP A 68 7.65 -7.85 -1.03
C TRP A 68 6.69 -8.75 -0.25
N ILE A 69 7.18 -9.45 0.78
CA ILE A 69 6.36 -10.30 1.65
C ILE A 69 5.21 -9.48 2.26
N GLY A 70 5.51 -8.29 2.78
CA GLY A 70 4.50 -7.39 3.35
C GLY A 70 3.42 -6.98 2.33
N TYR A 71 3.81 -6.59 1.10
CA TYR A 71 2.84 -6.27 0.05
C TYR A 71 2.02 -7.49 -0.38
N TYR A 72 2.65 -8.65 -0.47
CA TYR A 72 2.01 -9.91 -0.84
C TYR A 72 0.94 -10.31 0.18
N GLU A 73 1.27 -10.33 1.47
CA GLU A 73 0.33 -10.66 2.54
C GLU A 73 -0.82 -9.64 2.61
N ALA A 74 -0.49 -8.34 2.59
CA ALA A 74 -1.50 -7.29 2.63
C ALA A 74 -2.43 -7.32 1.41
N CYS A 75 -1.95 -7.76 0.24
CA CYS A 75 -2.81 -8.01 -0.92
C CYS A 75 -3.79 -9.14 -0.66
N LEU A 76 -3.30 -10.30 -0.19
CA LEU A 76 -4.14 -11.48 0.04
C LEU A 76 -5.20 -11.27 1.12
N ASP A 77 -4.93 -10.41 2.10
CA ASP A 77 -5.86 -10.13 3.19
C ASP A 77 -7.16 -9.46 2.73
N CYS A 78 -7.13 -8.70 1.63
CA CYS A 78 -8.26 -7.84 1.22
C CYS A 78 -8.71 -8.06 -0.23
N ALA A 79 -7.99 -8.87 -1.03
CA ALA A 79 -8.22 -8.92 -2.47
C ALA A 79 -9.63 -9.40 -2.86
N LEU A 80 -10.30 -10.19 -2.00
CA LEU A 80 -11.69 -10.63 -2.21
C LEU A 80 -12.72 -9.63 -1.70
N ASP A 81 -12.41 -8.87 -0.63
CA ASP A 81 -13.33 -7.87 -0.07
C ASP A 81 -13.73 -6.80 -1.11
N PHE A 82 -12.81 -6.48 -2.02
CA PHE A 82 -13.01 -5.47 -3.07
C PHE A 82 -13.14 -6.08 -4.48
N ASP A 83 -13.21 -7.41 -4.60
CA ASP A 83 -13.25 -8.12 -5.88
C ASP A 83 -12.12 -7.67 -6.85
N ILE A 84 -10.93 -7.42 -6.30
CA ILE A 84 -9.76 -6.99 -7.09
C ILE A 84 -8.86 -8.16 -7.47
N TRP A 85 -8.99 -9.30 -6.79
CA TRP A 85 -8.15 -10.48 -7.05
C TRP A 85 -8.12 -10.86 -8.53
N LYS A 86 -9.26 -10.78 -9.22
CA LYS A 86 -9.38 -11.03 -10.67
C LYS A 86 -8.39 -10.24 -11.55
N HIS A 87 -7.90 -9.10 -11.08
CA HIS A 87 -6.92 -8.28 -11.79
C HIS A 87 -5.46 -8.66 -11.50
N TYR A 88 -5.21 -9.30 -10.36
CA TYR A 88 -3.87 -9.55 -9.84
C TYR A 88 -3.50 -11.03 -9.78
N GLU A 89 -4.48 -11.93 -9.76
CA GLU A 89 -4.34 -13.36 -9.54
C GLU A 89 -3.19 -13.95 -10.33
N LYS A 90 -3.21 -13.80 -11.66
CA LYS A 90 -2.19 -14.37 -12.54
C LYS A 90 -0.78 -13.86 -12.19
N GLY A 91 -0.64 -12.56 -11.96
CA GLY A 91 0.66 -11.95 -11.71
C GLY A 91 1.22 -12.28 -10.33
N VAL A 92 0.38 -12.14 -9.31
CA VAL A 92 0.76 -12.45 -7.92
C VAL A 92 1.04 -13.96 -7.76
N THR A 93 0.23 -14.82 -8.40
CA THR A 93 0.49 -16.27 -8.44
C THR A 93 1.81 -16.61 -9.12
N ALA A 94 2.12 -15.97 -10.24
CA ALA A 94 3.38 -16.21 -10.93
C ALA A 94 4.59 -15.83 -10.06
N ALA A 95 4.56 -14.67 -9.39
CA ALA A 95 5.62 -14.25 -8.47
C ALA A 95 5.74 -15.23 -7.27
N ALA A 96 4.63 -15.49 -6.59
CA ALA A 96 4.57 -16.36 -5.41
C ALA A 96 5.03 -17.80 -5.71
N SER A 97 4.70 -18.33 -6.89
CA SER A 97 5.10 -19.67 -7.30
C SER A 97 6.62 -19.83 -7.40
N THR A 98 7.36 -18.77 -7.73
CA THR A 98 8.84 -18.82 -7.73
C THR A 98 9.41 -19.02 -6.32
N CYS A 99 8.65 -18.63 -5.30
CA CYS A 99 8.97 -18.83 -3.90
C CYS A 99 8.35 -20.11 -3.31
N GLY A 100 7.72 -20.96 -4.13
CA GLY A 100 7.03 -22.17 -3.66
C GLY A 100 5.71 -21.88 -2.91
N LEU A 101 5.15 -20.69 -3.07
CA LEU A 101 3.92 -20.26 -2.41
C LEU A 101 2.71 -20.42 -3.35
N THR A 102 1.55 -20.74 -2.77
CA THR A 102 0.27 -20.80 -3.48
C THR A 102 -0.68 -19.75 -2.90
N PRO A 103 -0.83 -18.58 -3.52
CA PRO A 103 -1.62 -17.51 -2.96
C PRO A 103 -3.10 -17.89 -2.89
N THR A 104 -3.68 -17.77 -1.71
CA THR A 104 -5.12 -17.91 -1.47
C THR A 104 -5.58 -16.69 -0.68
N PRO A 105 -6.20 -15.70 -1.32
CA PRO A 105 -6.75 -14.55 -0.61
C PRO A 105 -7.74 -14.96 0.47
N SER A 106 -7.75 -14.25 1.59
CA SER A 106 -8.71 -14.48 2.65
C SER A 106 -10.12 -14.07 2.19
N PRO A 107 -11.17 -14.87 2.46
CA PRO A 107 -12.56 -14.48 2.21
C PRO A 107 -13.09 -13.47 3.25
N SER A 108 -12.25 -13.01 4.17
CA SER A 108 -12.60 -12.01 5.18
C SER A 108 -11.38 -11.16 5.49
N GLY A 109 -11.50 -9.83 5.35
CA GLY A 109 -10.53 -8.86 5.87
C GLY A 109 -10.06 -9.15 7.31
N PRO A 110 -8.95 -8.53 7.75
CA PRO A 110 -7.95 -9.16 8.60
C PRO A 110 -8.53 -9.66 9.93
N ALA A 111 -8.60 -10.99 10.07
CA ALA A 111 -8.42 -11.59 11.38
C ALA A 111 -6.92 -11.54 11.70
N SER A 112 -6.51 -10.54 12.48
CA SER A 112 -5.17 -10.48 13.06
C SER A 112 -4.91 -11.78 13.83
N ALA A 113 -4.03 -12.64 13.31
CA ALA A 113 -3.64 -13.88 13.95
C ALA A 113 -2.12 -13.90 14.16
N SER A 114 -1.75 -13.77 15.43
CA SER A 114 -0.45 -14.10 16.01
C SER A 114 0.08 -15.45 15.49
N PRO A 115 1.40 -15.65 15.32
CA PRO A 115 1.94 -16.95 14.93
C PRO A 115 1.61 -17.99 16.00
N SER A 116 0.83 -18.99 15.61
CA SER A 116 0.57 -20.20 16.40
C SER A 116 1.65 -21.21 16.08
N VAL A 117 2.47 -21.56 17.09
CA VAL A 117 3.49 -22.60 17.01
C VAL A 117 2.83 -23.96 17.13
N THR A 118 2.90 -24.75 16.06
CA THR A 118 2.45 -26.15 16.04
C THR A 118 3.42 -27.03 16.82
N GLY A 119 3.02 -27.47 18.02
CA GLY A 119 3.67 -28.54 18.77
C GLY A 119 2.61 -29.53 19.25
N GLY A 120 2.49 -30.67 18.55
CA GLY A 120 1.48 -31.69 18.85
C GLY A 120 1.93 -32.69 19.93
N VAL A 121 1.03 -33.02 20.86
CA VAL A 121 0.92 -34.31 21.58
C VAL A 121 -0.57 -34.53 21.91
N PRO A 122 -1.15 -35.74 21.75
CA PRO A 122 -2.60 -35.95 21.88
C PRO A 122 -3.09 -36.39 23.28
N SER A 123 -4.37 -36.06 23.55
CA SER A 123 -5.38 -36.76 24.39
C SER A 123 -5.10 -36.96 25.90
N THR A 124 -5.93 -36.49 26.84
CA THR A 124 -7.34 -36.89 27.06
C THR A 124 -7.99 -36.06 28.19
N THR A 125 -9.34 -36.06 28.18
CA THR A 125 -10.29 -35.92 29.32
C THR A 125 -11.10 -34.63 29.34
N ALA A 126 -12.42 -34.82 29.39
CA ALA A 126 -13.48 -33.83 29.29
C ALA A 126 -14.10 -33.44 30.65
N SER A 127 -14.51 -32.17 30.72
CA SER A 127 -15.59 -31.54 31.53
C SER A 127 -15.46 -31.43 33.06
N PRO A 128 -16.18 -30.49 33.75
CA PRO A 128 -17.16 -29.50 33.25
C PRO A 128 -16.97 -28.04 33.73
N SER A 129 -17.87 -27.19 33.22
CA SER A 129 -18.12 -25.76 33.46
C SER A 129 -17.84 -25.18 34.85
N THR A 130 -17.36 -23.93 34.85
CA THR A 130 -17.70 -22.95 35.90
C THR A 130 -17.90 -21.59 35.24
N ALA A 131 -19.09 -21.02 35.43
CA ALA A 131 -19.48 -19.71 34.92
C ALA A 131 -19.34 -18.63 35.99
N ALA A 132 -19.17 -17.39 35.49
CA ALA A 132 -19.44 -16.07 36.10
C ALA A 132 -18.32 -15.41 36.96
N PRO A 133 -18.31 -14.06 37.11
CA PRO A 133 -19.11 -13.01 36.46
C PRO A 133 -18.28 -11.90 35.77
N SER A 134 -18.98 -11.13 34.94
CA SER A 134 -18.58 -9.85 34.33
C SER A 134 -18.54 -8.72 35.37
N PRO A 135 -17.54 -7.82 35.35
CA PRO A 135 -17.68 -6.50 35.94
C PRO A 135 -18.16 -5.49 34.88
N THR A 136 -19.41 -5.06 35.05
CA THR A 136 -19.95 -3.82 34.50
C THR A 136 -19.27 -2.62 35.16
N THR A 137 -18.73 -1.69 34.36
CA THR A 137 -18.49 -0.31 34.80
C THR A 137 -18.77 0.70 33.67
N PRO A 138 -19.31 1.89 34.00
CA PRO A 138 -20.13 2.76 33.15
C PRO A 138 -19.33 3.66 32.16
N PRO A 139 -20.02 4.31 31.21
CA PRO A 139 -19.40 5.19 30.22
C PRO A 139 -18.87 6.49 30.86
N VAL A 140 -17.65 6.89 30.47
CA VAL A 140 -17.12 8.23 30.73
C VAL A 140 -17.08 9.03 29.43
N THR A 141 -18.00 9.99 29.42
CA THR A 141 -18.07 11.27 28.71
C THR A 141 -16.81 11.77 27.98
N SER A 142 -16.94 12.01 26.67
CA SER A 142 -16.35 13.16 25.97
C SER A 142 -16.97 14.46 26.52
N PRO A 143 -16.22 15.57 26.67
CA PRO A 143 -15.86 16.38 25.50
C PRO A 143 -14.49 17.08 25.59
N SER A 144 -13.91 17.45 24.45
CA SER A 144 -13.88 18.86 24.03
C SER A 144 -12.83 19.09 22.93
N ALA A 145 -13.28 19.77 21.88
CA ALA A 145 -12.43 20.42 20.91
C ALA A 145 -11.56 21.49 21.60
N THR A 146 -10.31 21.63 21.13
CA THR A 146 -9.58 22.89 21.18
C THR A 146 -8.71 22.92 19.93
N GLY A 147 -9.08 23.82 19.02
CA GLY A 147 -8.23 24.17 17.90
C GLY A 147 -6.99 24.91 18.40
N SER A 148 -5.88 24.70 17.70
CA SER A 148 -4.82 25.68 17.67
C SER A 148 -4.34 25.80 16.24
N ALA A 149 -4.83 26.85 15.58
CA ALA A 149 -4.12 27.45 14.47
C ALA A 149 -2.75 27.92 14.95
N THR A 150 -1.74 27.82 14.08
CA THR A 150 -0.66 28.79 13.82
C THR A 150 0.59 28.04 13.36
N GLY A 151 1.12 28.41 12.19
CA GLY A 151 2.48 28.04 11.82
C GLY A 151 2.74 27.79 10.34
N VAL A 152 2.21 28.62 9.44
CA VAL A 152 2.75 28.68 8.07
C VAL A 152 4.10 29.39 8.15
N THR A 153 5.20 28.63 8.26
CA THR A 153 6.53 29.17 8.00
C THR A 153 6.90 28.81 6.56
N SER A 154 6.69 29.78 5.69
CA SER A 154 7.21 29.80 4.32
C SER A 154 8.74 29.69 4.38
N VAL A 155 9.27 28.53 4.00
CA VAL A 155 10.70 28.40 3.67
C VAL A 155 10.87 28.99 2.27
N ARG A 156 11.42 30.21 2.22
CA ARG A 156 12.06 30.72 1.00
C ARG A 156 13.30 29.87 0.74
N VAL A 157 13.26 29.06 -0.32
CA VAL A 157 14.47 28.55 -0.95
C VAL A 157 14.93 29.63 -1.92
N THR A 158 15.95 30.37 -1.49
CA THR A 158 16.72 31.27 -2.35
C THR A 158 17.60 30.40 -3.25
N VAL A 159 17.47 30.59 -4.56
CA VAL A 159 18.37 30.02 -5.58
C VAL A 159 19.52 30.99 -5.79
#